data_AF-A0A445MKB6-F1
#
_entry.id   AF-A0A445MKB6-F1
#
_cell.length_a   1.000
_cell.length_b   1.000
_cell.length_c   1.000
_cell.angle_alpha   90.00
_cell.angle_beta   90.00
_cell.angle_gamma   90.00
#
_symmetry.space_group_name_H-M   'P 1'
#
loop_
_entity.id
_entity.type
_entity.pdbx_description
1 polymer ?
#
loop_
_entity_poly.entity_id
_entity_poly.type
_entity_poly.pdbx_seq_one_letter_code
_entity_poly.pdbx_strand_id
1 'polypeptide(L)'
;MVFPTLRAERYEKDTSDAQLHENLDLLEERRTEAHLRELTYKKAIARLYNIKVRPQQVTTSDLVLRKAEESDPTRTRGKLAPTWEGPYRVIKMVRKGTCIFANQDDKQLPRTWHISNLRKFYA
;
A
#
# COMPACT_ATOMS: atom_id res chain seq x y z
N MET A 1 -32.09 -36.83 -44.55
CA MET A 1 -30.66 -37.21 -44.61
C MET A 1 -29.86 -36.06 -44.01
N VAL A 2 -28.93 -36.34 -43.09
CA VAL A 2 -27.97 -35.35 -42.58
C VAL A 2 -26.67 -35.57 -43.33
N PHE A 3 -26.19 -34.55 -44.03
CA PHE A 3 -24.91 -34.61 -44.73
C PHE A 3 -23.79 -34.11 -43.82
N PRO A 4 -22.65 -34.81 -43.75
CA PRO A 4 -21.51 -34.34 -43.00
C PRO A 4 -20.97 -33.04 -43.61
N THR A 5 -20.36 -32.21 -42.77
CA THR A 5 -19.68 -30.99 -43.21
C THR A 5 -18.27 -31.34 -43.68
N LEU A 6 -17.69 -30.53 -44.58
CA LEU A 6 -16.31 -30.70 -45.04
C LEU A 6 -15.27 -30.82 -43.89
N ARG A 7 -15.55 -30.18 -42.75
CA ARG A 7 -14.73 -30.28 -41.54
C ARG A 7 -14.78 -31.69 -40.92
N ALA A 8 -15.95 -32.33 -40.95
CA ALA A 8 -16.13 -33.69 -40.46
C ALA A 8 -15.56 -34.72 -41.44
N GLU A 9 -15.70 -34.48 -42.75
CA GLU A 9 -15.16 -35.37 -43.79
C GLU A 9 -13.62 -35.41 -43.82
N ARG A 10 -12.97 -34.28 -43.51
CA ARG A 10 -11.50 -34.14 -43.50
C ARG A 10 -10.89 -34.20 -42.10
N TYR A 11 -11.63 -34.65 -41.09
CA TYR A 11 -11.14 -34.71 -39.73
C TYR A 11 -10.10 -35.82 -39.58
N GLU A 12 -8.89 -35.43 -39.19
CA GLU A 12 -7.82 -36.35 -38.82
C GLU A 12 -7.50 -36.13 -37.34
N LYS A 13 -7.73 -37.18 -36.55
CA LYS A 13 -7.73 -37.07 -35.09
C LYS A 13 -6.34 -36.72 -34.56
N ASP A 14 -5.31 -37.41 -35.03
CA ASP A 14 -3.95 -37.26 -34.52
C ASP A 14 -3.37 -35.87 -34.80
N THR A 15 -3.69 -35.29 -35.97
CA THR A 15 -3.25 -33.92 -36.31
C THR A 15 -4.04 -32.87 -35.53
N SER A 16 -5.33 -33.07 -35.32
CA SER A 16 -6.16 -32.21 -34.46
C SER A 16 -5.69 -32.23 -33.01
N ASP A 17 -5.37 -33.41 -32.47
CA ASP A 17 -4.90 -33.56 -31.09
C ASP A 17 -3.50 -32.94 -30.92
N ALA A 18 -2.58 -33.16 -31.87
CA ALA A 18 -1.26 -32.51 -31.87
C ALA A 18 -1.35 -30.98 -31.93
N GLN A 19 -2.21 -30.43 -32.81
CA GLN A 19 -2.45 -28.99 -32.88
C GLN A 19 -3.08 -28.45 -31.59
N LEU A 20 -3.95 -29.21 -30.93
CA LEU A 20 -4.54 -28.81 -29.66
C LEU A 20 -3.46 -28.71 -28.57
N HIS A 21 -2.57 -29.69 -28.49
CA HIS A 21 -1.44 -29.66 -27.54
C HIS A 21 -0.55 -28.45 -27.75
N GLU A 22 -0.12 -28.17 -28.98
CA GLU A 22 0.70 -27.00 -29.29
C GLU A 22 0.00 -25.69 -28.92
N ASN A 23 -1.31 -25.58 -29.20
CA ASN A 23 -2.10 -24.41 -28.82
C ASN A 23 -2.18 -24.22 -27.29
N LEU A 24 -2.26 -25.31 -26.53
CA LEU A 24 -2.28 -25.25 -25.06
C LEU A 24 -0.95 -24.78 -24.52
N ASP A 25 0.17 -25.30 -25.04
CA ASP A 25 1.52 -24.90 -24.64
C ASP A 25 1.75 -23.40 -24.91
N LEU A 26 1.42 -22.92 -26.12
CA LEU A 26 1.51 -21.50 -26.47
C LEU A 26 0.65 -20.61 -25.57
N LEU A 27 -0.51 -21.12 -25.15
CA LEU A 27 -1.42 -20.38 -24.28
C LEU A 27 -0.87 -20.32 -22.85
N GLU A 28 -0.27 -21.38 -22.36
CA GLU A 28 0.44 -21.40 -21.07
C GLU A 28 1.61 -20.43 -21.07
N GLU A 29 2.46 -20.46 -22.09
CA GLU A 29 3.58 -19.52 -22.25
C GLU A 29 3.09 -18.06 -22.19
N ARG A 30 2.04 -17.71 -22.95
CA ARG A 30 1.45 -16.36 -22.91
C ARG A 30 0.93 -15.97 -21.53
N ARG A 31 0.31 -16.90 -20.81
CA ARG A 31 -0.15 -16.65 -19.43
C ARG A 31 1.02 -16.39 -18.50
N THR A 32 2.10 -17.17 -18.59
CA THR A 32 3.29 -16.98 -17.76
C THR A 32 3.95 -15.62 -18.05
N GLU A 33 4.06 -15.24 -19.32
CA GLU A 33 4.60 -13.94 -19.71
C GLU A 33 3.74 -12.78 -19.19
N ALA A 34 2.41 -12.87 -19.36
CA ALA A 34 1.48 -11.88 -18.82
C ALA A 34 1.60 -11.77 -17.30
N HIS A 35 1.73 -12.88 -16.60
CA HIS A 35 1.92 -12.90 -15.14
C HIS A 35 3.25 -12.25 -14.73
N LEU A 36 4.34 -12.54 -15.44
CA LEU A 36 5.64 -11.92 -15.18
C LEU A 36 5.58 -10.40 -15.38
N ARG A 37 4.94 -9.92 -16.46
CA ARG A 37 4.73 -8.49 -16.72
C ARG A 37 3.90 -7.84 -15.60
N GLU A 38 2.84 -8.50 -15.15
CA GLU A 38 2.01 -8.03 -14.03
C GLU A 38 2.82 -7.88 -12.74
N LEU A 39 3.60 -8.91 -12.36
CA LEU A 39 4.47 -8.87 -11.18
C LEU A 39 5.50 -7.73 -11.29
N THR A 40 6.10 -7.57 -12.47
CA THR A 40 7.08 -6.52 -12.73
C THR A 40 6.48 -5.13 -12.57
N TYR A 41 5.27 -4.92 -13.11
CA TYR A 41 4.54 -3.67 -13.01
C TYR A 41 4.14 -3.36 -11.56
N LYS A 42 3.58 -4.34 -10.84
CA LYS A 42 3.23 -4.19 -9.41
C LYS A 42 4.45 -3.83 -8.57
N LYS A 43 5.60 -4.47 -8.82
CA LYS A 43 6.86 -4.17 -8.13
C LYS A 43 7.36 -2.76 -8.42
N ALA A 44 7.25 -2.31 -9.67
CA ALA A 44 7.61 -0.94 -10.05
C ALA A 44 6.72 0.10 -9.35
N ILE A 45 5.40 -0.11 -9.32
CA ILE A 45 4.46 0.76 -8.58
C ILE A 45 4.80 0.80 -7.09
N ALA A 46 4.99 -0.37 -6.47
CA ALA A 46 5.31 -0.44 -5.05
C ALA A 46 6.61 0.31 -4.72
N ARG A 47 7.64 0.19 -5.58
CA ARG A 47 8.89 0.94 -5.44
C ARG A 47 8.67 2.45 -5.55
N LEU A 48 7.94 2.91 -6.56
CA LEU A 48 7.65 4.34 -6.75
C LEU A 48 6.85 4.92 -5.59
N TYR A 49 5.88 4.17 -5.06
CA TYR A 49 5.13 4.55 -3.88
C TYR A 49 6.02 4.62 -2.63
N ASN A 50 6.80 3.57 -2.36
CA ASN A 50 7.66 3.48 -1.17
C ASN A 50 8.76 4.55 -1.16
N ILE A 51 9.27 5.00 -2.32
CA ILE A 51 10.22 6.13 -2.39
C ILE A 51 9.57 7.43 -1.89
N LYS A 52 8.28 7.64 -2.19
CA LYS A 52 7.54 8.83 -1.75
C LYS A 52 7.18 8.75 -0.26
N VAL A 53 6.97 7.55 0.27
CA VAL A 53 6.73 7.31 1.69
C VAL A 53 8.07 7.36 2.43
N ARG A 54 8.49 8.56 2.85
CA ARG A 54 9.67 8.70 3.72
C ARG A 54 9.35 8.10 5.09
N PRO A 55 10.02 7.03 5.54
CA PRO A 55 9.82 6.49 6.88
C PRO A 55 10.30 7.54 7.89
N GLN A 56 9.34 8.15 8.59
CA GLN A 56 9.65 9.15 9.61
C GLN A 56 10.16 8.42 10.86
N GLN A 57 11.48 8.42 11.06
CA GLN A 57 12.08 7.78 12.24
C GLN A 57 11.93 8.71 13.44
N VAL A 58 10.85 8.59 14.20
CA VAL A 58 10.66 9.34 15.45
C VAL A 58 11.31 8.56 16.59
N THR A 59 12.26 9.20 17.27
CA THR A 59 12.96 8.65 18.43
C THR A 59 12.43 9.21 19.73
N THR A 60 12.71 8.53 20.84
CA THR A 60 12.44 9.06 22.17
C THR A 60 13.18 10.40 22.34
N SER A 61 12.52 11.36 22.99
CA SER A 61 12.91 12.77 23.16
C SER A 61 12.74 13.71 21.96
N ASP A 62 12.39 13.21 20.77
CA ASP A 62 12.11 14.07 19.63
C ASP A 62 10.91 14.99 19.91
N LEU A 63 10.97 16.22 19.38
CA LEU A 63 9.82 17.11 19.31
C LEU A 63 9.00 16.79 18.06
N VAL A 64 7.68 16.69 18.24
CA VAL A 64 6.73 16.37 17.17
C VAL A 64 5.49 17.24 17.23
N LEU A 65 4.97 17.62 16.07
CA LEU A 65 3.64 18.18 15.90
C LEU A 65 2.61 17.08 15.71
N ARG A 66 1.43 17.27 16.28
CA ARG A 66 0.31 16.34 16.17
C ARG A 66 -0.71 16.83 15.16
N LYS A 67 -1.29 15.92 14.36
CA LYS A 67 -2.37 16.28 13.43
C LYS A 67 -3.67 16.61 14.19
N ALA A 68 -4.21 17.81 13.99
CA ALA A 68 -5.38 18.33 14.71
C ALA A 68 -6.67 17.52 14.46
N GLU A 69 -6.86 17.03 13.24
CA GLU A 69 -8.06 16.26 12.85
C GLU A 69 -8.21 14.95 13.63
N GLU A 70 -7.09 14.34 14.01
CA GLU A 70 -7.09 13.08 14.76
C GLU A 70 -7.32 13.32 16.26
N SER A 71 -6.99 14.52 16.76
CA SER A 71 -7.28 14.92 18.14
C SER A 71 -8.69 15.47 18.36
N ASP A 72 -9.24 16.16 17.37
CA ASP A 72 -10.59 16.71 17.38
C ASP A 72 -11.34 16.29 16.11
N PRO A 73 -11.89 15.06 16.08
CA PRO A 73 -12.61 14.56 14.92
C PRO A 73 -13.91 15.34 14.67
N THR A 74 -14.44 16.02 15.69
CA THR A 74 -15.61 16.90 15.60
C THR A 74 -15.31 18.21 14.86
N ARG A 75 -14.05 18.50 14.51
CA ARG A 75 -13.63 19.73 13.82
C ARG A 75 -14.23 20.98 14.48
N THR A 76 -14.25 20.99 15.82
CA THR A 76 -14.74 22.14 16.57
C THR A 76 -13.91 23.39 16.29
N ARG A 77 -12.64 23.17 15.90
CA ARG A 77 -11.77 24.21 15.37
C ARG A 77 -12.20 24.59 13.94
N GLY A 78 -12.66 25.83 13.78
CA GLY A 78 -13.13 26.36 12.50
C GLY A 78 -12.12 26.23 11.34
N LYS A 79 -12.58 26.48 10.10
CA LYS A 79 -11.86 26.21 8.84
C LYS A 79 -10.44 26.80 8.74
N LEU A 80 -10.13 27.85 9.50
CA LEU A 80 -8.83 28.54 9.50
C LEU A 80 -7.89 28.10 10.63
N ALA A 81 -8.25 27.10 11.42
CA ALA A 81 -7.40 26.62 12.48
C ALA A 81 -6.17 25.86 11.94
N PRO A 82 -5.03 25.89 12.65
CA PRO A 82 -3.84 25.12 12.27
C PRO A 82 -4.15 23.63 12.17
N THR A 83 -3.71 23.00 11.08
CA THR A 83 -3.85 21.54 10.86
C THR A 83 -2.92 20.71 11.75
N TRP A 84 -1.85 21.33 12.27
CA TRP A 84 -0.86 20.73 13.15
C TRP A 84 -0.85 21.48 14.49
N GLU A 85 -0.85 20.74 15.58
CA GLU A 85 -0.88 21.26 16.95
C GLU A 85 0.42 20.96 17.66
N GLY A 86 0.93 21.98 18.35
CA GLY A 86 1.91 21.92 19.44
C GLY A 86 3.27 21.29 19.11
N PRO A 87 4.36 21.70 19.74
CA PRO A 87 5.51 20.82 19.91
C PRO A 87 5.26 19.92 21.12
N TYR A 88 5.21 18.61 20.90
CA TYR A 88 5.13 17.59 21.94
C TYR A 88 6.43 16.80 22.02
N ARG A 89 6.85 16.37 23.22
CA ARG A 89 8.06 15.57 23.40
C ARG A 89 7.71 14.09 23.47
N VAL A 90 8.33 13.27 22.63
CA VAL A 90 8.13 11.81 22.65
C VAL A 90 8.76 11.22 23.91
N ILE A 91 7.95 10.57 24.75
CA ILE A 91 8.40 9.95 26.01
C ILE A 91 8.79 8.49 25.77
N LYS A 92 7.98 7.75 25.02
CA LYS A 92 8.20 6.32 24.80
C LYS A 92 7.59 5.81 23.51
N MET A 93 8.27 4.83 22.92
CA MET A 93 7.76 4.00 21.84
C MET A 93 7.11 2.75 22.43
N VAL A 94 5.80 2.56 22.18
CA VAL A 94 5.05 1.39 22.68
C VAL A 94 5.17 0.22 21.71
N ARG A 95 5.08 0.50 20.41
CA ARG A 95 5.24 -0.45 19.30
C ARG A 95 5.94 0.25 18.14
N LYS A 96 6.46 -0.50 17.17
CA LYS A 96 6.97 0.08 15.91
C LYS A 96 5.87 0.95 15.30
N GLY A 97 6.10 2.26 15.19
CA GLY A 97 5.10 3.19 14.66
C GLY A 97 4.14 3.80 15.68
N THR A 98 4.18 3.44 16.97
CA THR A 98 3.25 3.98 17.98
C THR A 98 3.99 4.51 19.20
N CYS A 99 3.74 5.77 19.54
CA CYS A 99 4.41 6.46 20.63
C CYS A 99 3.43 7.15 21.59
N ILE A 100 3.93 7.45 22.78
CA ILE A 100 3.31 8.36 23.73
C ILE A 100 4.22 9.57 23.89
N PHE A 101 3.62 10.74 23.93
CA PHE A 101 4.31 12.01 24.13
C PHE A 101 3.70 12.80 25.29
N ALA A 102 4.44 13.80 25.74
CA ALA A 102 4.04 14.78 26.73
C ALA A 102 3.85 16.15 26.09
N ASN A 103 2.98 16.94 26.72
CA ASN A 103 2.90 18.38 26.49
C ASN A 103 4.16 19.09 27.02
N GLN A 104 4.24 20.40 26.78
CA GLN A 104 5.33 21.24 27.33
C GLN A 104 5.37 21.23 28.87
N ASP A 105 4.26 20.92 29.54
CA ASP A 105 4.17 20.79 31.01
C ASP A 105 4.52 19.37 31.51
N ASP A 106 5.20 18.56 30.70
CA ASP A 106 5.56 17.15 30.97
C ASP A 106 4.38 16.20 31.29
N LYS A 107 3.14 16.68 31.11
CA LYS A 107 1.95 15.85 31.27
C LYS A 107 1.82 14.88 30.11
N GLN A 108 1.90 13.59 30.41
CA GLN A 108 1.68 12.51 29.44
C GLN A 108 0.26 12.57 28.88
N LEU A 109 0.11 12.48 27.56
CA LEU A 109 -1.22 12.29 26.99
C LEU A 109 -1.72 10.85 27.25
N PRO A 110 -3.02 10.68 27.58
CA PRO A 110 -3.58 9.36 27.85
C PRO A 110 -3.64 8.48 26.59
N ARG A 111 -3.70 9.08 25.40
CA ARG A 111 -3.81 8.39 24.11
C ARG A 111 -2.43 8.10 23.51
N THR A 112 -2.26 6.89 22.97
CA THR A 112 -1.13 6.51 22.10
C THR A 112 -1.35 6.98 20.68
N TRP A 113 -0.29 7.39 19.99
CA TRP A 113 -0.36 7.99 18.65
C TRP A 113 0.49 7.25 17.64
N HIS A 114 -0.04 7.09 16.42
CA HIS A 114 0.71 6.52 15.31
C HIS A 114 1.62 7.57 14.66
N ILE A 115 2.83 7.20 14.24
CA ILE A 115 3.83 8.10 13.64
C ILE A 115 3.29 8.81 12.40
N SER A 116 2.37 8.20 11.64
CA SER A 116 1.73 8.85 10.47
C SER A 116 0.98 10.13 10.81
N ASN A 117 0.53 10.27 12.05
CA ASN A 117 -0.24 11.42 12.53
C ASN A 117 0.66 12.44 13.23
N LEU A 118 1.98 12.27 13.11
CA LEU A 118 2.99 13.10 13.73
C LEU A 118 3.96 13.66 12.70
N ARG A 119 4.42 14.88 12.91
CA ARG A 119 5.45 15.52 12.09
C ARG A 119 6.61 15.93 12.97
N LYS A 120 7.84 15.55 12.64
CA LYS A 120 9.01 16.03 13.38
C LYS A 120 9.07 17.55 13.37
N PHE A 121 9.32 18.11 14.54
CA PHE A 121 9.55 19.53 14.77
C PHE A 121 11.02 19.72 15.15
N TYR A 122 11.71 20.61 14.44
CA TYR A 122 13.07 21.02 14.76
C TYR A 122 12.97 22.44 15.33
N ALA A 123 13.45 22.62 16.55
CA ALA A 123 13.52 23.91 17.21
C ALA A 123 14.74 24.70 16.73
#